data_AF-A0A7W1CP29-F1
#
_entry.id   AF-A0A7W1CP29-F1
#
_cell.length_a   1.000
_cell.length_b   1.000
_cell.length_c   1.000
_cell.angle_alpha   90.00
_cell.angle_beta   90.00
_cell.angle_gamma   90.00
#
_symmetry.space_group_name_H-M   'P 1'
#
loop_
_entity.id
_entity.type
_entity.pdbx_description
1 polymer ?
#
loop_
_entity_poly.entity_id
_entity_poly.type
_entity_poly.pdbx_seq_one_letter_code
_entity_poly.pdbx_strand_id
1 'polypeptide(L)' 'MANLTVAIDGDVLRRARRRALDQHTSVNAIVRSHLEAYAGGQDVGTARRRLVELSRTVDAGSGDDGRVWTRDELYER' A
#
# COMPACT_ATOMS: atom_id res chain seq x y z
N MET A 1 -21.73 -11.36 3.17
CA MET A 1 -21.63 -9.94 3.61
C MET A 1 -22.15 -9.86 5.03
N ALA A 2 -21.49 -9.11 5.91
CA ALA A 2 -21.89 -8.88 7.29
C ALA A 2 -22.02 -7.36 7.53
N ASN A 3 -22.97 -6.96 8.38
CA ASN A 3 -23.21 -5.55 8.72
C ASN A 3 -22.64 -5.24 10.11
N LEU A 4 -21.97 -4.10 10.23
CA LEU A 4 -21.45 -3.56 11.49
C LEU A 4 -22.11 -2.20 11.75
N THR A 5 -22.70 -2.03 12.94
CA THR A 5 -23.22 -0.74 13.41
C THR A 5 -22.35 -0.25 14.56
N VAL A 6 -21.89 0.99 14.49
CA VAL A 6 -21.06 1.62 15.53
C VAL A 6 -21.66 2.98 15.89
N ALA A 7 -21.76 3.26 17.19
CA ALA A 7 -22.11 4.59 17.68
C ALA A 7 -20.87 5.48 17.65
N ILE A 8 -20.97 6.63 16.99
CA ILE A 8 -19.87 7.60 16.85
C ILE A 8 -20.44 8.98 17.14
N ASP A 9 -19.63 9.82 17.79
CA ASP A 9 -19.95 11.23 17.94
C ASP A 9 -20.32 11.89 16.60
N GLY A 10 -21.40 12.67 16.61
CA GLY A 10 -21.98 13.26 15.39
C GLY A 10 -21.06 14.27 14.71
N ASP A 11 -20.31 15.05 15.49
CA ASP A 11 -19.35 16.01 14.95
C ASP A 11 -18.15 15.31 14.31
N VAL A 12 -17.67 14.23 14.92
CA VAL A 12 -16.64 13.36 14.35
C VAL A 12 -17.12 12.78 13.02
N LEU A 13 -18.33 12.22 12.96
CA LEU A 13 -18.89 11.64 11.74
C LEU A 13 -19.06 12.69 10.64
N ARG A 14 -19.51 13.91 10.98
CA ARG A 14 -19.66 15.01 10.01
C ARG A 14 -18.31 15.38 9.38
N ARG A 15 -17.27 15.56 10.20
CA ARG A 15 -15.91 15.88 9.71
C ARG A 15 -15.34 14.75 8.86
N ALA A 16 -15.53 13.50 9.28
CA ALA A 16 -15.09 12.33 8.52
C ALA A 16 -15.76 12.25 7.14
N ARG A 17 -17.08 12.51 7.07
CA ARG A 17 -17.82 12.54 5.80
C ARG A 17 -17.30 13.62 4.85
N ARG A 18 -17.06 14.84 5.35
CA ARG A 18 -16.49 15.93 4.54
C ARG A 18 -15.12 15.52 3.97
N ARG A 19 -14.23 15.01 4.83
CA ARG A 19 -12.91 14.54 4.41
C ARG A 19 -12.97 13.37 3.43
N ALA A 20 -13.93 12.46 3.59
CA ALA A 20 -14.12 11.35 2.66
C ALA A 20 -14.56 11.85 1.28
N LEU A 21 -15.47 12.84 1.24
CA LEU A 21 -15.91 13.48 0.00
C LEU A 21 -14.76 14.16 -0.73
N ASP A 22 -13.91 14.90 -0.01
CA ASP A 22 -12.72 15.57 -0.56
C ASP A 22 -11.73 14.56 -1.19
N GLN A 23 -11.73 13.31 -0.70
CA GLN A 23 -10.91 12.20 -1.23
C GLN A 23 -11.66 11.31 -2.23
N HIS A 24 -12.84 11.74 -2.71
CA HIS A 24 -13.70 10.97 -3.61
C HIS A 24 -14.01 9.55 -3.11
N THR A 25 -14.21 9.38 -1.79
CA THR A 25 -14.52 8.12 -1.13
C THR A 25 -15.65 8.26 -0.12
N SER A 26 -15.97 7.18 0.61
CA SER A 26 -16.97 7.18 1.67
C SER A 26 -16.39 6.72 2.99
N VAL A 27 -17.02 7.14 4.10
CA VAL A 27 -16.65 6.67 5.45
C VAL A 27 -16.75 5.16 5.54
N ASN A 28 -17.78 4.55 4.93
CA ASN A 28 -17.93 3.10 4.93
C ASN A 28 -16.81 2.38 4.17
N ALA A 29 -16.33 2.94 3.06
CA ALA A 29 -15.19 2.40 2.32
C ALA A 29 -13.90 2.47 3.15
N ILE A 30 -13.67 3.61 3.84
CA ILE A 30 -12.53 3.77 4.73
C ILE A 30 -12.59 2.76 5.89
N VAL A 31 -13.73 2.64 6.57
CA VAL A 31 -13.91 1.69 7.68
C VAL A 31 -13.71 0.26 7.21
N ARG A 32 -14.27 -0.11 6.06
CA ARG A 32 -14.07 -1.43 5.46
C ARG A 32 -12.58 -1.72 5.23
N SER A 33 -11.88 -0.83 4.54
CA SER A 33 -10.44 -0.99 4.27
C SER A 33 -9.63 -1.10 5.56
N HIS A 34 -9.99 -0.32 6.58
CA HIS A 34 -9.32 -0.37 7.87
C HIS A 34 -9.56 -1.70 8.60
N LEU A 35 -10.79 -2.23 8.57
CA LEU A 35 -11.12 -3.53 9.14
C LEU A 35 -10.46 -4.68 8.39
N GLU A 36 -10.37 -4.60 7.06
CA GLU A 36 -9.66 -5.58 6.23
C GLU A 36 -8.16 -5.58 6.55
N ALA A 37 -7.55 -4.40 6.70
CA ALA A 37 -6.16 -4.29 7.13
C ALA A 37 -5.94 -4.80 8.56
N TYR A 38 -6.84 -4.43 9.49
CA TYR A 38 -6.80 -4.85 10.89
C TYR A 38 -6.96 -6.37 11.05
N ALA A 39 -7.84 -6.98 10.27
CA ALA A 39 -8.05 -8.43 10.23
C ALA A 39 -6.92 -9.19 9.49
N GLY A 40 -5.88 -8.49 9.01
CA GLY A 40 -4.76 -9.09 8.29
C GLY A 40 -5.06 -9.44 6.82
N GLY A 41 -6.19 -9.00 6.25
CA GLY A 41 -6.54 -9.19 4.84
C GLY A 41 -5.71 -8.33 3.88
N GLN A 42 -5.09 -7.26 4.38
CA GLN A 42 -3.98 -6.58 3.72
C GLN A 42 -2.72 -6.97 4.48
N ASP A 43 -2.27 -8.21 4.31
CA ASP A 43 -1.02 -8.67 4.90
C ASP A 43 0.15 -8.04 4.13
N VAL A 44 0.33 -6.74 4.33
CA VAL A 44 1.50 -5.96 3.91
C VAL A 44 2.77 -6.65 4.43
N GLY A 45 2.67 -7.38 5.55
CA GLY A 45 3.68 -8.30 6.05
C GLY A 45 4.01 -9.41 5.05
N THR A 46 3.05 -10.21 4.58
CA THR A 46 3.35 -11.23 3.56
C THR A 46 3.58 -10.68 2.17
N ALA A 47 2.99 -9.54 1.77
CA ALA A 47 3.36 -8.89 0.52
C ALA A 47 4.83 -8.44 0.54
N ARG A 48 5.30 -7.87 1.66
CA ARG A 48 6.72 -7.56 1.85
C ARG A 48 7.59 -8.80 1.93
N ARG A 49 7.19 -9.84 2.68
CA ARG A 49 7.96 -11.10 2.76
C ARG A 49 8.07 -11.75 1.39
N ARG A 50 6.97 -11.81 0.63
CA ARG A 50 6.93 -12.36 -0.72
C ARG A 50 7.75 -11.52 -1.70
N LEU A 51 7.75 -10.20 -1.57
CA LEU A 51 8.64 -9.33 -2.37
C LEU A 51 10.12 -9.60 -2.08
N VAL A 52 10.50 -9.74 -0.80
CA VAL A 52 11.87 -10.08 -0.40
C VAL A 52 12.25 -11.49 -0.87
N GLU A 53 11.37 -12.46 -0.73
CA GLU A 53 11.56 -13.82 -1.24
C GLU A 53 11.75 -13.81 -2.76
N LEU A 54 10.88 -13.12 -3.49
CA LEU A 54 10.99 -12.95 -4.92
C LEU A 54 12.34 -12.35 -5.29
N SER A 55 12.76 -11.26 -4.63
CA SER A 55 14.06 -10.61 -4.89
C SER A 55 15.28 -11.50 -4.67
N ARG A 56 15.16 -12.55 -3.84
CA ARG A 56 16.23 -13.54 -3.63
C ARG A 56 16.21 -14.65 -4.70
N THR A 57 15.07 -14.87 -5.34
CA THR A 57 14.90 -15.93 -6.35
C THR A 57 15.08 -15.44 -7.79
N VAL A 58 14.85 -14.16 -8.06
CA VAL A 58 15.16 -13.58 -9.37
C VAL A 58 16.59 -13.09 -9.40
N ASP A 59 17.32 -13.55 -10.41
CA ASP A 59 18.65 -13.05 -10.77
C ASP A 59 18.51 -11.71 -11.54
N ALA A 60 17.87 -10.73 -10.90
CA ALA A 60 17.71 -9.38 -11.43
C ALA A 60 18.94 -8.53 -11.01
N GLY A 61 20.11 -8.96 -11.49
CA GLY A 61 21.39 -8.28 -11.31
C GLY A 61 21.79 -7.47 -12.55
N SER A 62 22.94 -6.80 -12.49
CA SER A 62 23.51 -6.09 -13.65
C SER A 62 24.18 -7.04 -14.67
N GLY A 63 23.69 -8.28 -14.81
CA GLY A 63 24.38 -9.37 -15.50
C GLY A 63 25.54 -9.96 -14.69
N ASP A 64 26.18 -11.00 -15.22
CA ASP A 64 27.26 -11.75 -14.55
C ASP A 64 28.47 -10.88 -14.18
N ASP A 65 28.76 -9.85 -14.99
CA ASP A 65 29.87 -8.92 -14.79
C ASP A 65 29.52 -7.74 -13.85
N GLY A 66 28.29 -7.68 -13.35
CA GLY A 66 27.81 -6.59 -12.52
C GLY A 66 27.69 -5.26 -13.28
N ARG A 67 27.50 -4.17 -12.54
CA ARG A 67 27.33 -2.84 -13.14
C ARG A 67 28.67 -2.37 -13.71
N VAL A 68 28.80 -2.43 -15.02
CA VAL A 68 30.05 -2.07 -15.74
C VAL A 68 30.16 -0.58 -16.06
N TRP A 69 29.06 0.16 -15.99
CA TRP A 69 29.01 1.58 -16.38
C TRP A 69 28.95 2.51 -15.18
N THR A 70 29.62 3.64 -15.30
CA THR A 70 29.50 4.76 -14.37
C THR A 70 28.43 5.75 -14.85
N ARG A 71 27.90 6.55 -13.92
CA ARG A 71 26.86 7.54 -14.24
C ARG A 71 27.36 8.58 -15.24
N ASP A 72 28.64 8.92 -15.19
CA ASP A 72 29.23 9.98 -16.01
C ASP A 72 29.40 9.52 -17.48
N GLU A 73 29.72 8.24 -17.70
CA GLU A 73 29.79 7.60 -19.04
C GLU A 73 28.45 7.62 -19.80
N LEU A 74 27.32 7.78 -19.11
CA LEU A 74 25.99 7.82 -19.71
C LEU A 74 25.62 9.18 -20.30
N TYR A 75 26.32 10.25 -19.92
CA TYR A 75 26.01 11.61 -20.34
C TYR A 75 26.85 12.10 -21.54
N GLU A 76 27.81 11.31 -22.02
CA GLU A 76 28.68 11.67 -23.16
C GLU A 76 28.13 11.25 -24.55
N ARG A 77 26.82 10.99 -24.66
CA ARG A 77 26.19 10.66 -25.95
C ARG A 77 25.58 11.84 -26.67
#